data_AF-A0A136KIB4-F1
#
_entry.id   AF-A0A136KIB4-F1
#
_cell.length_a   1.000
_cell.length_b   1.000
_cell.length_c   1.000
_cell.angle_alpha   90.00
_cell.angle_beta   90.00
_cell.angle_gamma   90.00
#
_symmetry.space_group_name_H-M   'P 1'
#
loop_
_entity.id
_entity.type
_entity.pdbx_description
1 polymer ?
#
loop_
_entity_poly.entity_id
_entity_poly.type
_entity_poly.pdbx_seq_one_letter_code
_entity_poly.pdbx_strand_id
1 'polypeptide(L)'
;MIESAINSPDYIRQGKTPGSTEYIKRNGSQTITAITKPNDKGELVVISTWVDPPYAGTKDARSKDLYLKREKGRLLGKDLLGYGAPDSGTLISINKPSCARFVARS
;
A
#
# COMPACT_ATOMS: atom_id res chain seq x y z
N MET A 1 7.84 -10.08 11.42
CA MET A 1 7.77 -10.12 9.94
C MET A 1 8.19 -8.80 9.30
N ILE A 2 7.58 -7.67 9.67
CA ILE A 2 7.99 -6.32 9.19
C ILE A 2 9.43 -5.98 9.61
N GLU A 3 9.81 -6.31 10.84
CA GLU A 3 11.19 -6.14 11.33
C GLU A 3 12.22 -6.81 10.42
N SER A 4 11.93 -7.99 9.89
CA SER A 4 12.83 -8.70 8.99
C SER A 4 13.01 -7.98 7.64
N ALA A 5 12.02 -7.19 7.22
CA ALA A 5 12.10 -6.36 6.01
C ALA A 5 12.98 -5.13 6.26
N ILE A 6 12.99 -4.59 7.48
CA ILE A 6 13.82 -3.42 7.84
C ILE A 6 15.27 -3.85 8.13
N ASN A 7 15.45 -4.94 8.88
CA ASN A 7 16.78 -5.39 9.33
C ASN A 7 17.55 -6.17 8.25
N SER A 8 16.84 -6.82 7.33
CA SER A 8 17.45 -7.61 6.25
C SER A 8 16.60 -7.52 4.97
N PRO A 9 16.51 -6.32 4.36
CA PRO A 9 15.81 -6.12 3.10
C PRO A 9 16.54 -6.80 1.95
N ASP A 10 15.80 -7.25 0.94
CA ASP A 10 16.39 -7.65 -0.33
C ASP A 10 16.68 -6.43 -1.21
N TYR A 11 15.84 -5.40 -1.10
CA TYR A 11 16.01 -4.14 -1.82
C TYR A 11 15.72 -2.95 -0.92
N ILE A 12 16.52 -1.89 -1.09
CA ILE A 12 16.32 -0.60 -0.45
C ILE A 12 16.13 0.43 -1.57
N ARG A 13 15.10 1.27 -1.44
CA ARG A 13 14.82 2.35 -2.40
C ARG A 13 14.54 3.64 -1.66
N GLN A 14 14.83 4.75 -2.32
CA GLN A 14 14.37 6.05 -1.84
C GLN A 14 12.85 6.12 -2.00
N GLY A 15 12.16 6.47 -0.91
CA GLY A 15 10.71 6.59 -0.94
C GLY A 15 10.24 7.86 -1.64
N LYS A 16 8.97 7.84 -2.05
CA LYS A 16 8.35 8.98 -2.76
C LYS A 16 8.33 10.27 -1.94
N THR A 17 8.34 10.15 -0.61
CA THR A 17 8.35 11.30 0.31
C THR A 17 9.80 11.65 0.67
N PRO A 18 10.18 12.95 0.71
CA PRO A 18 11.51 13.35 1.11
C PRO A 18 11.89 12.80 2.49
N GLY A 19 13.09 12.21 2.57
CA GLY A 19 13.61 11.58 3.78
C GLY A 19 12.98 10.24 4.14
N SER A 20 12.12 9.68 3.28
CA SER A 20 11.60 8.32 3.48
C SER A 20 12.43 7.27 2.74
N THR A 21 12.51 6.08 3.31
CA THR A 21 13.18 4.91 2.74
C THR A 21 12.19 3.77 2.63
N GLU A 22 12.16 3.10 1.47
CA GLU A 22 11.35 1.91 1.24
C GLU A 22 12.24 0.67 1.35
N TYR A 23 11.91 -0.19 2.30
CA TYR A 23 12.49 -1.50 2.45
C TYR A 23 11.56 -2.54 1.84
N ILE A 24 12.10 -3.35 0.94
CA ILE A 24 11.35 -4.37 0.23
C ILE A 24 12.00 -5.72 0.52
N LYS A 25 11.18 -6.67 1.00
CA LYS A 25 11.58 -8.04 1.25
C LYS A 25 10.63 -9.01 0.58
N ARG A 26 11.18 -10.00 -0.12
CA ARG A 26 10.44 -11.10 -0.71
C ARG A 26 10.45 -12.27 0.27
N ASN A 27 9.26 -12.80 0.54
CA ASN A 27 9.07 -13.99 1.35
C ASN A 27 8.21 -14.98 0.55
N GLY A 28 8.86 -15.91 -0.14
CA GLY A 28 8.19 -16.82 -1.07
C GLY A 28 7.50 -16.07 -2.21
N SER A 29 6.19 -16.23 -2.33
CA SER A 29 5.36 -15.55 -3.34
C SER A 29 4.89 -14.16 -2.93
N GLN A 30 5.19 -13.72 -1.71
CA GLN A 30 4.76 -12.44 -1.17
C GLN A 30 5.89 -11.42 -1.12
N THR A 31 5.54 -10.17 -1.37
CA THR A 31 6.42 -9.02 -1.24
C THR A 31 5.93 -8.15 -0.10
N ILE A 32 6.81 -7.91 0.86
CA ILE A 32 6.58 -7.06 2.02
C ILE A 32 7.30 -5.75 1.76
N THR A 33 6.55 -4.66 1.79
CA THR A 33 7.11 -3.31 1.67
C THR A 33 6.88 -2.56 2.98
N ALA A 34 7.93 -1.92 3.49
CA ALA A 34 7.87 -1.03 4.64
C ALA A 34 8.52 0.31 4.28
N ILE A 35 7.78 1.39 4.48
CA ILE A 35 8.29 2.76 4.32
C ILE A 35 8.60 3.30 5.71
N THR A 36 9.84 3.74 5.92
CA THR A 36 10.26 4.39 7.16
C THR A 36 10.70 5.82 6.92
N LYS A 37 10.76 6.59 8.00
CA LYS A 37 11.38 7.90 8.06
C LYS A 37 11.99 8.12 9.44
N PRO A 38 13.19 8.68 9.56
CA PRO A 38 13.75 9.06 10.86
C PRO A 38 12.93 10.19 11.49
N ASN A 39 12.70 10.12 12.80
CA ASN A 39 12.15 11.23 13.57
C ASN A 39 13.27 12.18 14.06
N ASP A 40 12.88 13.23 14.77
CA ASP A 40 13.81 14.24 15.30
C ASP A 40 14.80 13.69 16.35
N LYS A 41 14.53 12.49 16.88
CA LYS A 41 15.39 11.77 17.83
C LYS A 41 16.32 10.75 17.13
N GLY A 42 16.26 10.66 15.80
CA GLY A 42 17.03 9.68 15.03
C GLY A 42 16.45 8.27 15.02
N GLU A 43 15.26 8.05 15.56
CA GLU A 43 14.57 6.76 15.56
C GLU A 43 13.86 6.54 14.22
N LEU A 44 13.93 5.31 13.67
CA LEU A 44 13.21 4.96 12.45
C LEU A 44 11.74 4.66 12.74
N VAL A 45 10.85 5.52 12.24
CA VAL A 45 9.41 5.34 12.36
C VAL A 45 8.86 4.73 11.08
N VAL A 46 8.12 3.62 11.21
CA VAL A 46 7.39 3.01 10.08
C VAL A 46 6.16 3.87 9.78
N ILE A 47 6.14 4.48 8.60
CA ILE A 47 5.01 5.30 8.14
C ILE A 47 3.91 4.41 7.57
N SER A 48 4.29 3.42 6.76
CA SER A 48 3.34 2.54 6.09
C SER A 48 3.97 1.21 5.76
N THR A 49 3.18 0.15 5.82
CA THR A 49 3.60 -1.19 5.44
C THR A 49 2.45 -1.94 4.79
N TRP A 50 2.78 -2.80 3.82
CA TRP A 50 1.81 -3.67 3.18
C TRP A 50 2.49 -4.93 2.66
N VAL A 51 1.67 -5.94 2.39
CA VAL A 51 2.08 -7.24 1.83
C VAL A 51 1.28 -7.48 0.55
N ASP A 52 1.96 -7.84 -0.54
CA ASP A 52 1.35 -8.16 -1.83
C ASP A 52 1.87 -9.51 -2.37
N PRO A 53 0.98 -10.50 -2.65
CA PRO A 53 -0.46 -10.49 -2.42
C PRO A 53 -0.83 -10.52 -0.92
N PRO A 54 -1.97 -9.92 -0.52
CA PRO A 54 -2.44 -9.98 0.86
C PRO A 54 -2.82 -11.41 1.23
N TYR A 55 -2.71 -11.75 2.51
CA TYR A 55 -3.13 -13.07 3.01
C TYR A 55 -4.63 -13.29 2.78
N ALA A 56 -4.98 -14.49 2.33
CA ALA A 56 -6.38 -14.87 2.09
C ALA A 56 -7.22 -14.71 3.37
N GLY A 57 -8.46 -14.22 3.24
CA GLY A 57 -9.39 -14.02 4.36
C GLY A 57 -9.20 -12.72 5.15
N THR A 58 -8.07 -12.02 4.97
CA THR A 58 -7.84 -10.69 5.60
C THR A 58 -8.77 -9.62 5.04
N LYS A 59 -8.90 -8.51 5.79
CA LYS A 59 -9.62 -7.31 5.33
C LYS A 59 -9.03 -6.76 4.03
N ASP A 60 -7.71 -6.82 3.89
CA ASP A 60 -7.01 -6.34 2.70
C ASP A 60 -7.31 -7.21 1.48
N ALA A 61 -7.34 -8.54 1.63
CA ALA A 61 -7.77 -9.44 0.55
C ALA A 61 -9.20 -9.18 0.11
N ARG A 62 -10.14 -9.04 1.06
CA ARG A 62 -11.54 -8.70 0.73
C ARG A 62 -11.66 -7.34 0.04
N SER A 63 -10.88 -6.36 0.48
CA SER A 63 -10.87 -5.01 -0.11
C SER A 63 -10.32 -5.05 -1.53
N LYS A 64 -9.25 -5.82 -1.78
CA LYS A 64 -8.69 -6.07 -3.12
C LYS A 64 -9.71 -6.75 -4.02
N ASP A 65 -10.40 -7.78 -3.53
CA ASP A 65 -11.43 -8.49 -4.32
C ASP A 65 -12.61 -7.59 -4.68
N LEU A 66 -13.12 -6.78 -3.73
CA LEU A 66 -14.18 -5.82 -3.99
C LEU A 66 -13.75 -4.75 -5.01
N TYR A 67 -12.51 -4.27 -4.90
CA TYR A 67 -11.93 -3.33 -5.86
C TYR A 67 -11.88 -3.92 -7.27
N LEU A 68 -11.32 -5.13 -7.42
CA LEU A 68 -11.21 -5.83 -8.70
C LEU A 68 -12.59 -6.10 -9.33
N LYS A 69 -13.60 -6.45 -8.52
CA LYS A 69 -14.98 -6.62 -9.00
C LYS A 69 -15.57 -5.32 -9.54
N ARG A 70 -15.36 -4.20 -8.85
CA ARG A 70 -15.81 -2.87 -9.30
C ARG A 70 -15.10 -2.44 -10.58
N GLU A 71 -13.79 -2.66 -10.66
CA GLU A 71 -13.01 -2.29 -11.85
C GLU A 71 -13.45 -3.06 -13.09
N LYS A 72 -13.70 -4.37 -12.96
CA LYS A 72 -14.25 -5.20 -14.04
C LYS A 72 -15.63 -4.72 -14.50
N GLY A 73 -16.51 -4.33 -13.56
CA GLY A 73 -17.81 -3.75 -13.88
C GLY A 73 -17.71 -2.39 -14.60
N ARG A 74 -16.71 -1.57 -14.27
CA ARG A 74 -16.45 -0.29 -14.96
C ARG A 74 -15.96 -0.50 -16.39
N LEU A 75 -15.15 -1.54 -16.62
CA LEU A 75 -14.66 -1.88 -17.96
C LEU A 75 -15.82 -2.36 -18.85
N LEU A 76 -16.64 -3.29 -18.34
CA LEU A 76 -17.81 -3.81 -19.06
C LEU A 76 -18.90 -2.76 -19.29
N GLY A 77 -19.09 -1.83 -18.34
CA GLY A 77 -20.06 -0.74 -18.47
C GLY A 77 -19.68 0.32 -19.51
N LYS A 78 -18.38 0.50 -19.80
CA LYS A 78 -17.90 1.41 -20.84
C LYS A 78 -18.18 0.90 -22.25
N ASP A 79 -18.18 -0.41 -22.44
CA ASP A 79 -18.41 -1.02 -23.76
C ASP A 79 -19.90 -1.23 -24.07
N LEU A 80 -20.75 -1.35 -23.04
CA LEU A 80 -22.20 -1.57 -23.23
C LEU A 80 -23.05 -0.30 -23.35
N LEU A 81 -22.60 0.83 -22.81
CA LEU A 81 -23.33 2.08 -22.80
C LEU A 81 -22.49 3.14 -23.52
N GLY A 82 -22.64 3.25 -24.84
CA GLY A 82 -22.03 4.27 -25.68
C GLY A 82 -22.52 5.70 -25.40
N TYR A 83 -22.46 6.14 -24.14
CA TYR A 83 -22.77 7.49 -23.70
C TYR A 83 -21.59 8.02 -22.89
N GLY A 84 -20.93 9.05 -23.44
CA GLY A 84 -20.02 9.89 -22.69
C GLY A 84 -20.71 10.43 -21.43
N ALA A 85 -20.00 10.42 -20.32
CA ALA A 85 -20.41 11.11 -19.11
C ALA A 85 -19.17 11.77 -18.47
N PRO A 86 -19.36 12.95 -17.87
CA PRO A 86 -18.55 14.12 -18.15
C PRO A 86 -17.34 14.25 -17.22
N ASP A 87 -16.29 14.78 -17.83
CA ASP A 87 -15.23 15.58 -17.23
C ASP A 87 -15.79 16.56 -16.19
N SER A 88 -15.70 16.17 -14.92
CA SER A 88 -15.67 17.13 -13.82
C SER A 88 -14.76 16.55 -12.75
N GLY A 89 -13.62 17.23 -12.58
CA GLY A 89 -12.61 16.88 -11.61
C GLY A 89 -13.22 16.72 -10.23
N THR A 90 -13.24 15.49 -9.74
CA THR A 90 -13.29 15.23 -8.32
C THR A 90 -11.99 14.50 -7.99
N LEU A 91 -10.99 15.26 -7.54
CA LEU A 91 -9.86 14.74 -6.80
C LEU A 91 -10.44 14.13 -5.50
N ILE A 92 -10.87 12.88 -5.58
CA ILE A 92 -11.15 12.10 -4.38
C ILE A 92 -9.79 11.83 -3.77
N SER A 93 -9.41 12.71 -2.83
CA SER A 93 -8.35 12.46 -1.86
C SER A 93 -8.63 11.10 -1.24
N ILE A 94 -7.89 10.10 -1.72
CA ILE A 94 -7.89 8.75 -1.19
C ILE A 94 -7.31 8.84 0.22
N ASN A 95 -8.21 9.00 1.18
CA ASN A 95 -7.92 8.77 2.58
C ASN A 95 -7.47 7.31 2.69
N LYS A 96 -6.14 7.12 2.73
CA LYS A 96 -5.51 5.80 2.84
C LYS A 96 -6.11 5.08 4.06
N PRO A 97 -6.38 3.77 3.96
CA PRO A 97 -6.92 3.02 5.08
C PRO A 97 -5.96 3.09 6.27
N SER A 98 -6.46 3.71 7.35
CA SER A 98 -5.99 3.70 8.73
C SER A 98 -4.56 3.18 8.96
N CYS A 99 -3.62 4.11 9.09
CA CYS A 99 -2.30 3.84 9.67
C CYS A 99 -2.45 3.18 11.05
N ALA A 100 -2.10 1.90 11.14
CA ALA A 100 -1.79 1.29 12.43
C ALA A 100 -0.44 1.85 12.89
N ARG A 101 -0.46 2.70 13.92
CA ARG A 101 0.71 3.29 14.55
C ARG A 101 1.38 2.23 15.44
N PHE A 102 2.29 1.45 14.88
CA PHE A 102 3.11 0.53 15.66
C PHE A 102 4.37 1.25 16.12
N VAL A 103 4.48 1.49 17.43
CA VAL A 103 5.72 1.90 18.09
C VAL A 103 6.45 0.61 18.44
N ALA A 104 7.51 0.28 17.70
CA ALA A 104 8.45 -0.75 18.15
C ALA A 104 9.25 -0.17 19.33
N ARG A 105 9.07 -0.74 20.53
CA ARG A 105 9.95 -0.48 21.67
C ARG A 105 11.04 -1.55 21.66
N SER A 106 12.28 -1.09 21.62
CA SER A 106 13.49 -1.87 21.92
C SER A 106 13.53 -2.30 23.38
#